data_AF-A0A1Q9D3B1-F1
#
_entry.id   AF-A0A1Q9D3B1-F1
#
_cell.length_a   1.000
_cell.length_b   1.000
_cell.length_c   1.000
_cell.angle_alpha   90.00
_cell.angle_beta   90.00
_cell.angle_gamma   90.00
#
_symmetry.space_group_name_H-M   'P 1'
#
loop_
_entity.id
_entity.type
_entity.pdbx_description
1 polymer ?
#
loop_
_entity_poly.entity_id
_entity_poly.type
_entity_poly.pdbx_seq_one_letter_code
_entity_poly.pdbx_strand_id
1 'polypeptide(L)'
;MRCPRLPPLTSSLAACCMLACISDSLCWLPHPEGPSAREVPKAEGPELQRLEPVLRDLGAPPERGLPSWQVRANYHETVGSLEDELANMTPTCDLAKLAVQGRKAARVRARLQGSSAMHFFLQLRDLMTYGSWSPFTLEKLMAQKRAKLQKAESVTDEALCSSIVGSATRTSEAWNTRAEVLERQGSSYVQETFMLYLLPSLLVTTLAFVFEVRPWRQNGKQAKE
;
A
#
# COMPACT_ATOMS: atom_id res chain seq x y z
N MET A 1 25.72 44.06 1.65
CA MET A 1 25.12 42.89 2.31
C MET A 1 25.18 41.72 1.33
N ARG A 2 25.92 40.64 1.62
CA ARG A 2 25.91 39.44 0.76
C ARG A 2 24.79 38.53 1.26
N CYS A 3 23.84 38.15 0.41
CA CYS A 3 22.85 37.12 0.77
C CYS A 3 23.61 35.82 1.10
N PRO A 4 23.31 35.18 2.24
CA PRO A 4 23.88 33.87 2.52
C PRO A 4 23.43 32.92 1.42
N ARG A 5 24.40 32.33 0.69
CA ARG A 5 24.11 31.27 -0.27
C ARG A 5 23.53 30.09 0.53
N LEU A 6 22.43 29.51 0.02
CA LEU A 6 21.91 28.26 0.55
C LEU A 6 23.01 27.20 0.51
N PRO A 7 23.13 26.40 1.57
CA PRO A 7 24.16 25.38 1.62
C PRO A 7 23.83 24.26 0.60
N PRO A 8 24.87 23.68 -0.04
CA PRO A 8 24.73 22.90 -1.27
C PRO A 8 23.94 21.60 -1.10
N LEU A 9 23.99 20.95 0.08
CA LEU A 9 23.22 19.72 0.33
C LEU A 9 21.73 20.03 0.40
N THR A 10 21.35 21.10 1.11
CA THR A 10 19.94 21.52 1.23
C THR A 10 19.32 21.79 -0.13
N SER A 11 20.02 22.54 -1.01
CA SER A 11 19.52 22.81 -2.36
C SER A 11 19.44 21.56 -3.23
N SER A 12 20.41 20.65 -3.11
CA SER A 12 20.43 19.40 -3.89
C SER A 12 19.29 18.48 -3.48
N LEU A 13 19.04 18.32 -2.18
CA LEU A 13 17.93 17.52 -1.67
C LEU A 13 16.57 18.09 -2.07
N ALA A 14 16.39 19.41 -1.98
CA ALA A 14 15.17 20.06 -2.44
C ALA A 14 14.91 19.80 -3.94
N ALA A 15 15.95 19.90 -4.77
CA ALA A 15 15.85 19.60 -6.20
C ALA A 15 15.49 18.14 -6.46
N CYS A 16 16.13 17.18 -5.76
CA CYS A 16 15.80 15.76 -5.87
C CYS A 16 14.36 15.46 -5.47
N CYS A 17 13.88 16.04 -4.36
CA CYS A 17 12.49 15.90 -3.91
C CYS A 17 11.48 16.43 -4.95
N MET A 18 11.77 17.60 -5.52
CA MET A 18 10.93 18.19 -6.58
C MET A 18 10.92 17.33 -7.84
N LEU A 19 12.08 16.85 -8.29
CA LEU A 19 12.18 15.95 -9.44
C LEU A 19 11.41 14.64 -9.20
N ALA A 20 11.51 14.06 -8.01
CA ALA A 20 10.75 12.87 -7.65
C ALA A 20 9.24 13.12 -7.66
N CYS A 21 8.77 14.25 -7.10
CA CYS A 21 7.36 14.63 -7.13
C CYS A 21 6.84 14.81 -8.56
N ILE A 22 7.60 15.49 -9.43
CA ILE A 22 7.24 15.67 -10.84
C ILE A 22 7.19 14.32 -11.55
N SER A 23 8.19 13.46 -11.32
CA SER A 23 8.27 12.15 -11.95
C SER A 23 7.13 11.23 -11.52
N ASP A 24 6.71 11.26 -10.26
CA ASP A 24 5.55 10.49 -9.76
C ASP A 24 4.23 11.04 -10.31
N SER A 25 4.09 12.36 -10.37
CA SER A 25 2.91 13.03 -10.93
C SER A 25 2.71 12.71 -12.42
N LEU A 26 3.81 12.54 -13.16
CA LEU A 26 3.83 12.12 -14.56
C LEU A 26 3.82 10.59 -14.75
N CYS A 27 3.75 9.83 -13.66
CA CYS A 27 3.81 8.36 -13.65
C CYS A 27 5.07 7.76 -14.32
N TRP A 28 6.20 8.49 -14.27
CA TRP A 28 7.50 8.07 -14.81
C TRP A 28 8.32 7.22 -13.85
N LEU A 29 8.01 7.28 -12.54
CA LEU A 29 8.70 6.45 -11.57
C LEU A 29 8.36 4.96 -11.79
N PRO A 30 9.32 4.06 -11.54
CA PRO A 30 9.09 2.63 -11.71
C PRO A 30 8.04 2.16 -10.69
N HIS A 31 6.86 1.79 -11.20
CA HIS A 31 5.93 0.97 -10.44
C HIS A 31 6.42 -0.48 -10.47
N PRO A 32 6.36 -1.22 -9.35
CA PRO A 32 6.73 -2.63 -9.37
C PRO A 32 5.89 -3.36 -10.40
N GLU A 33 6.48 -4.36 -11.05
CA GLU A 33 5.71 -5.23 -11.93
C GLU A 33 4.55 -5.82 -11.13
N GLY A 34 3.35 -5.78 -11.71
CA GLY A 34 2.19 -6.42 -11.11
C GLY A 34 2.45 -7.91 -10.91
N PRO A 35 1.62 -8.59 -10.09
CA PRO A 35 1.71 -10.04 -10.00
C PRO A 35 1.64 -10.59 -11.42
N SER A 36 2.72 -11.25 -11.86
CA SER A 36 2.72 -11.79 -13.22
C SER A 36 1.54 -12.75 -13.31
N ALA A 37 0.87 -12.84 -14.45
CA ALA A 37 -0.24 -13.78 -14.63
C ALA A 37 0.16 -15.24 -14.30
N ARG A 38 1.47 -15.53 -14.23
CA ARG A 38 2.05 -16.81 -13.82
C ARG A 38 2.05 -17.06 -12.30
N GLU A 39 1.91 -16.02 -11.48
CA GLU A 39 1.80 -16.13 -10.02
C GLU A 39 0.39 -16.44 -9.55
N VAL A 40 -0.61 -16.36 -10.43
CA VAL A 40 -1.96 -16.84 -10.13
C VAL A 40 -1.89 -18.37 -10.05
N PRO A 41 -2.10 -18.99 -8.88
CA PRO A 41 -2.03 -20.43 -8.76
C PRO A 41 -3.10 -21.06 -9.64
N LYS A 42 -2.73 -22.14 -10.33
CA LYS A 42 -3.71 -22.95 -11.04
C LYS A 42 -4.72 -23.47 -10.03
N ALA A 43 -5.97 -23.10 -10.24
CA ALA A 43 -7.05 -23.45 -9.37
C ALA A 43 -7.44 -24.92 -9.65
N GLU A 44 -7.21 -25.83 -8.70
CA GLU A 44 -7.53 -27.25 -8.87
C GLU A 44 -8.91 -27.58 -8.30
N GLY A 45 -9.89 -27.84 -9.17
CA GLY A 45 -11.25 -28.22 -8.78
C GLY A 45 -12.33 -27.34 -9.39
N PRO A 46 -13.59 -27.81 -9.41
CA PRO A 46 -14.68 -27.13 -10.10
C PRO A 46 -15.08 -25.79 -9.46
N GLU A 47 -15.04 -25.68 -8.13
CA GLU A 47 -15.29 -24.41 -7.42
C GLU A 47 -14.15 -23.40 -7.66
N LEU A 48 -12.93 -23.91 -7.65
CA LEU A 48 -11.68 -23.18 -7.88
C LEU A 48 -11.59 -22.60 -9.31
N GLN A 49 -12.05 -23.35 -10.32
CA GLN A 49 -12.12 -22.88 -11.71
C GLN A 49 -13.08 -21.70 -11.90
N ARG A 50 -14.12 -21.56 -11.07
CA ARG A 50 -15.04 -20.41 -11.14
C ARG A 50 -14.37 -19.09 -10.74
N LEU A 51 -13.36 -19.15 -9.87
CA LEU A 51 -12.61 -17.97 -9.43
C LEU A 51 -11.50 -17.57 -10.40
N GLU A 52 -11.10 -18.45 -11.32
CA GLU A 52 -10.04 -18.17 -12.29
C GLU A 52 -10.25 -16.87 -13.10
N PRO A 53 -11.44 -16.57 -13.67
CA PRO A 53 -11.66 -15.31 -14.37
C PRO A 53 -11.43 -14.08 -13.48
N VAL A 54 -11.95 -14.09 -12.25
CA VAL A 54 -11.78 -12.98 -11.29
C VAL A 54 -10.30 -12.79 -10.93
N LEU A 55 -9.58 -13.89 -10.69
CA LEU A 55 -8.15 -13.86 -10.40
C LEU A 55 -7.31 -13.43 -11.61
N ARG A 56 -7.74 -13.76 -12.82
CA ARG A 56 -7.09 -13.33 -14.06
C ARG A 56 -7.27 -11.83 -14.29
N ASP A 57 -8.47 -11.31 -14.08
CA ASP A 57 -8.76 -9.88 -14.20
C ASP A 57 -7.98 -9.05 -13.18
N LEU A 58 -7.77 -9.59 -11.97
CA LEU A 58 -6.88 -9.02 -10.97
C LEU A 58 -5.43 -8.86 -11.47
N GLY A 59 -4.97 -9.79 -12.30
CA GLY A 59 -3.63 -9.80 -12.90
C GLY A 59 -3.47 -8.90 -14.13
N ALA A 60 -4.56 -8.32 -14.67
CA ALA A 60 -4.47 -7.39 -15.79
C ALA A 60 -3.67 -6.13 -15.41
N PRO A 61 -3.02 -5.41 -16.34
CA PRO A 61 -2.39 -4.13 -16.03
C PRO A 61 -3.45 -3.12 -15.54
N PRO A 62 -3.30 -2.49 -14.37
CA PRO A 62 -4.22 -1.47 -13.92
C PRO A 62 -3.95 -0.12 -14.61
N GLU A 63 -4.99 0.71 -14.73
CA GLU A 63 -4.86 2.12 -15.05
C GLU A 63 -4.04 2.84 -13.96
N ARG A 64 -3.08 3.68 -14.36
CA ARG A 64 -2.15 4.36 -13.44
C ARG A 64 -2.53 5.83 -13.28
N GLY A 65 -2.10 6.43 -12.18
CA GLY A 65 -2.32 7.86 -11.92
C GLY A 65 -3.75 8.17 -11.48
N LEU A 66 -4.42 7.21 -10.84
CA LEU A 66 -5.76 7.40 -10.30
C LEU A 66 -5.70 8.10 -8.94
N PRO A 67 -6.63 9.03 -8.64
CA PRO A 67 -6.75 9.62 -7.32
C PRO A 67 -7.15 8.57 -6.28
N SER A 68 -6.79 8.80 -5.02
CA SER A 68 -6.89 7.83 -3.93
C SER A 68 -8.31 7.34 -3.67
N TRP A 69 -9.33 8.17 -3.91
CA TRP A 69 -10.73 7.76 -3.78
C TRP A 69 -11.12 6.73 -4.86
N GLN A 70 -10.68 6.93 -6.11
CA GLN A 70 -10.98 6.02 -7.21
C GLN A 70 -10.20 4.70 -7.09
N VAL A 71 -8.92 4.78 -6.70
CA VAL A 71 -8.11 3.60 -6.36
C VAL A 71 -8.82 2.75 -5.28
N ARG A 72 -9.41 3.40 -4.28
CA ARG A 72 -10.15 2.72 -3.22
C ARG A 72 -11.46 2.14 -3.72
N ALA A 73 -12.24 2.89 -4.50
CA ALA A 73 -13.49 2.40 -5.08
C ALA A 73 -13.24 1.11 -5.88
N ASN A 74 -12.26 1.15 -6.78
CA ASN A 74 -11.83 -0.02 -7.57
C ASN A 74 -11.40 -1.20 -6.68
N TYR A 75 -10.64 -0.93 -5.61
CA TYR A 75 -10.24 -1.97 -4.64
C TYR A 75 -11.46 -2.60 -3.94
N HIS A 76 -12.43 -1.78 -3.51
CA HIS A 76 -13.61 -2.25 -2.81
C HIS A 76 -14.53 -3.05 -3.72
N GLU A 77 -14.77 -2.58 -4.94
CA GLU A 77 -15.52 -3.32 -5.96
C GLU A 77 -14.88 -4.68 -6.22
N THR A 78 -13.56 -4.70 -6.41
CA THR A 78 -12.78 -5.93 -6.64
C THR A 78 -12.86 -6.91 -5.46
N VAL A 79 -12.82 -6.41 -4.23
CA VAL A 79 -12.92 -7.26 -3.04
C VAL A 79 -14.36 -7.71 -2.81
N GLY A 80 -15.35 -6.88 -3.14
CA GLY A 80 -16.78 -7.20 -3.07
C GLY A 80 -17.17 -8.30 -4.06
N SER A 81 -16.71 -8.22 -5.31
CA SER A 81 -16.95 -9.30 -6.27
C SER A 81 -16.31 -10.62 -5.84
N LEU A 82 -15.13 -10.56 -5.21
CA LEU A 82 -14.52 -11.74 -4.59
C LEU A 82 -15.35 -12.26 -3.41
N GLU A 83 -15.96 -11.39 -2.61
CA GLU A 83 -16.87 -11.78 -1.52
C GLU A 83 -18.10 -12.50 -2.04
N ASP A 84 -18.76 -11.95 -3.06
CA ASP A 84 -19.98 -12.50 -3.67
C ASP A 84 -19.74 -13.91 -4.25
N GLU A 85 -18.60 -14.11 -4.92
CA GLU A 85 -18.22 -15.43 -5.45
C GLU A 85 -17.91 -16.43 -4.33
N LEU A 86 -17.19 -16.00 -3.29
CA LEU A 86 -16.79 -16.87 -2.18
C LEU A 86 -17.96 -17.21 -1.24
N ALA A 87 -18.98 -16.36 -1.14
CA ALA A 87 -20.15 -16.58 -0.29
C ALA A 87 -20.96 -17.83 -0.69
N ASN A 88 -20.86 -18.24 -1.96
CA ASN A 88 -21.55 -19.41 -2.51
C ASN A 88 -20.74 -20.71 -2.41
N MET A 89 -19.52 -20.67 -1.83
CA MET A 89 -18.60 -21.81 -1.76
C MET A 89 -18.51 -22.37 -0.34
N THR A 90 -18.23 -23.67 -0.23
CA THR A 90 -18.02 -24.29 1.09
C THR A 90 -16.68 -23.83 1.68
N PRO A 91 -16.64 -23.37 2.96
CA PRO A 91 -15.44 -22.80 3.54
C PRO A 91 -14.40 -23.90 3.81
N THR A 92 -13.46 -24.04 2.89
CA THR A 92 -12.28 -24.90 3.01
C THR A 92 -11.02 -24.08 3.24
N CYS A 93 -9.94 -24.70 3.70
CA CYS A 93 -8.66 -24.01 3.82
C CYS A 93 -8.05 -23.65 2.46
N ASP A 94 -8.38 -24.38 1.40
CA ASP A 94 -8.04 -24.02 0.03
C ASP A 94 -8.78 -22.75 -0.40
N LEU A 95 -10.07 -22.63 -0.06
CA LEU A 95 -10.83 -21.39 -0.26
C LEU A 95 -10.20 -20.21 0.50
N ALA A 96 -9.77 -20.43 1.74
CA ALA A 96 -9.07 -19.41 2.53
C ALA A 96 -7.76 -18.96 1.86
N LYS A 97 -6.99 -19.91 1.31
CA LYS A 97 -5.75 -19.62 0.58
C LYS A 97 -6.02 -18.73 -0.64
N LEU A 98 -7.05 -19.06 -1.42
CA LEU A 98 -7.46 -18.25 -2.56
C LEU A 98 -7.95 -16.86 -2.15
N ALA A 99 -8.80 -16.76 -1.13
CA ALA A 99 -9.32 -15.48 -0.65
C ALA A 99 -8.17 -14.55 -0.23
N VAL A 100 -7.16 -15.10 0.45
CA VAL A 100 -5.95 -14.37 0.84
C VAL A 100 -5.14 -13.93 -0.38
N GLN A 101 -4.99 -14.80 -1.39
CA GLN A 101 -4.28 -14.49 -2.63
C GLN A 101 -5.01 -13.45 -3.47
N GLY A 102 -6.33 -13.58 -3.66
CA GLY A 102 -7.18 -12.61 -4.34
C GLY A 102 -7.11 -11.24 -3.66
N ARG A 103 -7.20 -11.19 -2.33
CA ARG A 103 -7.02 -9.94 -1.59
C ARG A 103 -5.61 -9.36 -1.75
N LYS A 104 -4.57 -10.20 -1.72
CA LYS A 104 -3.18 -9.77 -1.97
C LYS A 104 -3.05 -9.16 -3.36
N ALA A 105 -3.58 -9.81 -4.38
CA ALA A 105 -3.57 -9.32 -5.76
C ALA A 105 -4.35 -8.00 -5.88
N ALA A 106 -5.56 -7.91 -5.30
CA ALA A 106 -6.34 -6.67 -5.26
C ALA A 106 -5.57 -5.52 -4.60
N ARG A 107 -4.85 -5.78 -3.50
CA ARG A 107 -4.02 -4.77 -2.84
C ARG A 107 -2.84 -4.33 -3.70
N VAL A 108 -2.16 -5.26 -4.36
CA VAL A 108 -1.05 -4.92 -5.26
C VAL A 108 -1.59 -4.08 -6.42
N ARG A 109 -2.68 -4.52 -7.06
CA ARG A 109 -3.37 -3.80 -8.13
C ARG A 109 -3.71 -2.36 -7.72
N ALA A 110 -4.37 -2.19 -6.57
CA ALA A 110 -4.71 -0.87 -6.06
C ALA A 110 -3.47 0.02 -5.84
N ARG A 111 -2.36 -0.54 -5.34
CA ARG A 111 -1.12 0.25 -5.18
C ARG A 111 -0.46 0.64 -6.49
N LEU A 112 -0.69 -0.12 -7.57
CA LEU A 112 -0.18 0.20 -8.90
C LEU A 112 -1.03 1.28 -9.60
N GLN A 113 -2.29 1.45 -9.18
CA GLN A 113 -3.15 2.51 -9.69
C GLN A 113 -2.74 3.89 -9.16
N GLY A 114 -2.19 3.95 -7.94
CA GLY A 114 -1.77 5.21 -7.30
C GLY A 114 -0.32 5.62 -7.56
N SER A 115 0.13 6.58 -6.77
CA SER A 115 1.50 7.12 -6.82
C SER A 115 2.54 6.12 -6.32
N SER A 116 3.75 6.14 -6.87
CA SER A 116 4.88 5.32 -6.42
C SER A 116 5.26 5.61 -4.96
N ALA A 117 5.18 6.86 -4.52
CA ALA A 117 5.41 7.22 -3.11
C ALA A 117 4.42 6.52 -2.17
N MET A 118 3.12 6.56 -2.48
CA MET A 118 2.10 5.88 -1.67
C MET A 118 2.35 4.37 -1.63
N HIS A 119 2.77 3.77 -2.76
CA HIS A 119 3.17 2.37 -2.80
C HIS A 119 4.28 2.06 -1.79
N PHE A 120 5.35 2.86 -1.80
CA PHE A 120 6.47 2.71 -0.87
C PHE A 120 6.04 2.84 0.59
N PHE A 121 5.24 3.85 0.93
CA PHE A 121 4.73 4.03 2.30
C PHE A 121 3.87 2.86 2.77
N LEU A 122 3.04 2.30 1.88
CA LEU A 122 2.22 1.14 2.21
C LEU A 122 3.06 -0.13 2.41
N GLN A 123 4.13 -0.32 1.64
CA GLN A 123 5.09 -1.41 1.88
C GLN A 123 5.83 -1.23 3.20
N LEU A 124 6.32 -0.03 3.49
CA LEU A 124 7.00 0.27 4.75
C LEU A 124 6.09 0.04 5.95
N ARG A 125 4.82 0.48 5.86
CA ARG A 125 3.80 0.21 6.88
C ARG A 125 3.59 -1.29 7.08
N ASP A 126 3.49 -2.06 5.99
CA ASP A 126 3.31 -3.50 6.07
C ASP A 126 4.52 -4.18 6.73
N LEU A 127 5.74 -3.74 6.42
CA LEU A 127 6.95 -4.21 7.08
C LEU A 127 6.94 -3.92 8.59
N MET A 128 6.58 -2.70 8.99
CA MET A 128 6.50 -2.32 10.41
C MET A 128 5.39 -3.06 11.17
N THR A 129 4.24 -3.26 10.52
CA THR A 129 3.05 -3.85 11.16
C THR A 129 3.15 -5.37 11.26
N TYR A 130 3.70 -6.02 10.23
CA TYR A 130 3.70 -7.48 10.10
C TYR A 130 5.09 -8.10 10.15
N GLY A 131 6.15 -7.30 10.28
CA GLY A 131 7.53 -7.76 10.37
C GLY A 131 8.05 -8.47 9.12
N SER A 132 7.36 -8.39 7.98
CA SER A 132 7.80 -9.07 6.75
C SER A 132 7.31 -8.37 5.49
N TRP A 133 8.09 -8.51 4.41
CA TRP A 133 7.75 -8.03 3.06
C TRP A 133 6.64 -8.85 2.38
N SER A 134 6.35 -10.03 2.92
CA SER A 134 5.31 -10.96 2.43
C SER A 134 4.32 -11.31 3.54
N PRO A 135 3.54 -10.36 4.07
CA PRO A 135 2.71 -10.60 5.25
C PRO A 135 1.43 -11.40 4.94
N PHE A 136 1.01 -11.45 3.67
CA PHE A 136 -0.22 -12.08 3.23
C PHE A 136 0.01 -13.50 2.73
N THR A 137 0.51 -14.38 3.61
CA THR A 137 0.48 -15.83 3.37
C THR A 137 -0.53 -16.47 4.32
N LEU A 138 -1.13 -17.57 3.89
CA LEU A 138 -2.15 -18.27 4.67
C LEU A 138 -1.58 -18.70 6.03
N GLU A 139 -0.35 -19.21 6.05
CA GLU A 139 0.32 -19.73 7.25
C GLU A 139 0.54 -18.62 8.28
N LYS A 140 0.98 -17.42 7.84
CA LYS A 140 1.17 -16.26 8.72
C LYS A 140 -0.16 -15.78 9.30
N LEU A 141 -1.21 -15.74 8.48
CA LEU A 141 -2.54 -15.33 8.95
C LEU A 141 -3.15 -16.35 9.91
N MET A 142 -2.98 -17.65 9.65
CA MET A 142 -3.38 -18.72 10.57
C MET A 142 -2.60 -18.63 11.89
N ALA A 143 -1.28 -18.47 11.85
CA ALA A 143 -0.46 -18.32 13.05
C ALA A 143 -0.89 -17.09 13.88
N GLN A 144 -1.12 -15.95 13.21
CA GLN A 144 -1.58 -14.73 13.88
C GLN A 144 -2.99 -14.89 14.48
N LYS A 145 -3.91 -15.59 13.78
CA LYS A 145 -5.27 -15.86 14.28
C LYS A 145 -5.26 -16.85 15.44
N ARG A 146 -4.47 -17.92 15.36
CA ARG A 146 -4.25 -18.87 16.47
C ARG A 146 -3.71 -18.14 17.70
N ALA A 147 -2.68 -17.30 17.56
CA ALA A 147 -2.13 -16.52 18.67
C ALA A 147 -3.16 -15.60 19.33
N LYS A 148 -4.10 -15.03 18.54
CA LYS A 148 -5.21 -14.21 19.09
C LYS A 148 -6.29 -15.06 19.78
N LEU A 149 -6.52 -16.27 19.28
CA LEU A 149 -7.56 -17.18 19.76
C LEU A 149 -7.07 -18.16 20.82
N GLN A 150 -5.78 -18.21 21.16
CA GLN A 150 -5.25 -19.00 22.28
C GLN A 150 -5.90 -18.69 23.65
N LYS A 151 -6.63 -17.58 23.75
CA LYS A 151 -7.43 -17.22 24.94
C LYS A 151 -8.85 -17.78 24.92
N ALA A 152 -9.32 -18.25 23.77
CA ALA A 152 -10.59 -18.93 23.59
C ALA A 152 -10.34 -20.45 23.50
N GLU A 153 -11.36 -21.22 23.82
CA GLU A 153 -11.41 -22.69 23.76
C GLU A 153 -10.90 -23.25 22.39
N SER A 154 -10.55 -24.54 22.34
CA SER A 154 -9.93 -25.19 21.18
C SER A 154 -10.65 -24.86 19.86
N VAL A 155 -10.01 -24.03 19.02
CA VAL A 155 -10.53 -23.62 17.72
C VAL A 155 -10.10 -24.64 16.66
N THR A 156 -11.06 -25.20 15.93
CA THR A 156 -10.79 -26.10 14.80
C THR A 156 -10.18 -25.35 13.61
N ASP A 157 -9.45 -26.07 12.75
CA ASP A 157 -8.80 -25.46 11.58
C ASP A 157 -9.82 -24.95 10.55
N GLU A 158 -10.98 -25.60 10.44
CA GLU A 158 -12.09 -25.17 9.59
C GLU A 158 -12.66 -23.83 10.06
N ALA A 159 -12.82 -23.65 11.38
CA ALA A 159 -13.27 -22.38 11.95
C ALA A 159 -12.24 -21.26 11.73
N LEU A 160 -10.94 -21.58 11.83
CA LEU A 160 -9.87 -20.64 11.49
C LEU A 160 -9.92 -20.22 10.03
N CYS A 161 -10.01 -21.18 9.11
CA CYS A 161 -10.05 -20.95 7.67
C CYS A 161 -11.31 -20.14 7.27
N SER A 162 -12.48 -20.47 7.82
CA SER A 162 -13.70 -19.67 7.64
C SER A 162 -13.54 -18.23 8.13
N SER A 163 -12.96 -18.02 9.33
CA SER A 163 -12.70 -16.66 9.84
C SER A 163 -11.66 -15.89 9.00
N ILE A 164 -10.72 -16.60 8.36
CA ILE A 164 -9.76 -16.00 7.45
C ILE A 164 -10.46 -15.54 6.16
N VAL A 165 -11.28 -16.40 5.54
CA VAL A 165 -12.09 -16.04 4.35
C VAL A 165 -12.89 -14.77 4.63
N GLY A 166 -13.71 -14.76 5.69
CA GLY A 166 -14.52 -13.60 6.04
C GLY A 166 -13.68 -12.36 6.36
N SER A 167 -12.50 -12.52 6.96
CA SER A 167 -11.60 -11.37 7.18
C SER A 167 -10.92 -10.87 5.92
N ALA A 168 -10.74 -11.73 4.92
CA ALA A 168 -10.08 -11.43 3.65
C ALA A 168 -11.01 -10.65 2.71
N THR A 169 -12.29 -10.99 2.71
CA THR A 169 -13.34 -10.35 1.90
C THR A 169 -13.92 -9.11 2.55
N ARG A 170 -13.97 -9.04 3.89
CA ARG A 170 -14.61 -7.91 4.54
C ARG A 170 -13.92 -6.57 4.25
N THR A 171 -14.70 -5.66 3.67
CA THR A 171 -14.40 -4.23 3.58
C THR A 171 -14.86 -3.52 4.84
N SER A 172 -14.28 -2.36 5.16
CA SER A 172 -14.65 -1.63 6.38
C SER A 172 -15.48 -0.41 6.00
N GLU A 173 -16.71 -0.36 6.50
CA GLU A 173 -17.70 0.69 6.22
C GLU A 173 -17.18 2.12 6.52
N ALA A 174 -16.44 2.27 7.62
CA ALA A 174 -15.80 3.54 7.97
C ALA A 174 -14.83 4.04 6.88
N TRP A 175 -14.20 3.13 6.14
CA TRP A 175 -13.32 3.48 5.02
C TRP A 175 -14.10 3.81 3.76
N ASN A 176 -15.21 3.11 3.49
CA ASN A 176 -16.11 3.43 2.38
C ASN A 176 -16.66 4.85 2.53
N THR A 177 -17.16 5.18 3.73
CA THR A 177 -17.66 6.54 4.05
C THR A 177 -16.59 7.60 3.81
N ARG A 178 -15.33 7.33 4.19
CA ARG A 178 -14.23 8.28 3.98
C ARG A 178 -13.85 8.42 2.50
N ALA A 179 -13.98 7.37 1.71
CA ALA A 179 -13.75 7.42 0.26
C ALA A 179 -14.80 8.29 -0.43
N GLU A 180 -16.09 8.13 -0.08
CA GLU A 180 -17.18 8.97 -0.59
C GLU A 180 -16.98 10.46 -0.26
N VAL A 181 -16.49 10.78 0.94
CA VAL A 181 -16.17 12.17 1.30
C VAL A 181 -15.05 12.74 0.42
N LEU A 182 -14.01 11.96 0.13
CA LEU A 182 -12.90 12.40 -0.73
C LEU A 182 -13.32 12.52 -2.20
N GLU A 183 -14.18 11.62 -2.67
CA GLU A 183 -14.78 11.68 -4.00
C GLU A 183 -15.59 12.98 -4.17
N ARG A 184 -16.42 13.33 -3.19
CA ARG A 184 -17.18 14.59 -3.18
C ARG A 184 -16.28 15.83 -3.18
N GLN A 185 -15.07 15.73 -2.64
CA GLN A 185 -14.08 16.81 -2.66
C GLN A 185 -13.38 16.96 -4.01
N GLY A 186 -13.54 16.00 -4.94
CA GLY A 186 -12.97 16.08 -6.29
C GLY A 186 -11.43 16.11 -6.30
N SER A 187 -10.79 15.53 -5.28
CA SER A 187 -9.32 15.54 -5.17
C SER A 187 -8.69 14.86 -6.38
N SER A 188 -7.80 15.58 -7.07
CA SER A 188 -7.08 15.07 -8.25
C SER A 188 -5.82 14.31 -7.85
N TYR A 189 -5.38 13.38 -8.72
CA TYR A 189 -4.15 12.61 -8.52
C TYR A 189 -2.92 13.50 -8.30
N VAL A 190 -2.78 14.57 -9.08
CA VAL A 190 -1.67 15.53 -8.99
C VAL A 190 -1.67 16.24 -7.64
N GLN A 191 -2.84 16.68 -7.17
CA GLN A 191 -2.99 17.35 -5.89
C GLN A 191 -2.61 16.42 -4.73
N GLU A 192 -3.06 15.17 -4.75
CA GLU A 192 -2.71 14.19 -3.72
C GLU A 192 -1.23 13.86 -3.72
N THR A 193 -0.65 13.64 -4.90
CA THR A 193 0.78 13.38 -5.07
C THR A 193 1.60 14.55 -4.55
N PHE A 194 1.24 15.79 -4.91
CA PHE A 194 1.92 16.99 -4.40
C PHE A 194 1.89 17.06 -2.86
N MET A 195 0.71 16.86 -2.26
CA MET A 195 0.56 16.88 -0.80
C MET A 195 1.35 15.76 -0.11
N LEU A 196 1.42 14.58 -0.73
CA LEU A 196 2.18 13.44 -0.23
C LEU A 196 3.69 13.72 -0.20
N TYR A 197 4.22 14.45 -1.18
CA TYR A 197 5.63 14.83 -1.23
C TYR A 197 5.97 16.05 -0.39
N LEU A 198 5.03 16.97 -0.18
CA LEU A 198 5.28 18.26 0.49
C LEU A 198 5.87 18.07 1.90
N LEU A 199 5.19 17.33 2.77
CA LEU A 199 5.61 17.17 4.17
C LEU A 199 6.95 16.43 4.34
N PRO A 200 7.18 15.26 3.70
CA PRO A 200 8.47 14.58 3.77
C PRO A 200 9.61 15.44 3.20
N SER A 201 9.36 16.16 2.10
CA SER A 201 10.38 17.01 1.48
C SER A 201 10.77 18.19 2.38
N LEU A 202 9.79 18.85 3.01
CA LEU A 202 10.04 19.91 3.99
C LEU A 202 10.82 19.38 5.19
N LEU A 203 10.50 18.18 5.69
CA LEU A 203 11.21 17.57 6.80
C LEU A 203 12.68 17.30 6.45
N VAL A 204 12.94 16.63 5.32
CA VAL A 204 14.30 16.27 4.89
C VAL A 204 15.16 17.50 4.62
N THR A 205 14.60 18.50 3.92
CA THR A 205 15.31 19.76 3.64
C THR A 205 15.61 20.56 4.91
N THR A 206 14.68 20.61 5.86
CA THR A 206 14.90 21.27 7.16
C THR A 206 16.00 20.57 7.96
N LEU A 207 15.99 19.23 8.01
CA LEU A 207 17.03 18.46 8.68
C LEU A 207 18.41 18.70 8.04
N ALA A 208 18.50 18.64 6.72
CA ALA A 208 19.73 18.92 5.98
C ALA A 208 20.28 20.32 6.29
N PHE A 209 19.40 21.32 6.30
CA PHE A 209 19.77 22.69 6.64
C PHE A 209 20.31 22.80 8.08
N VAL A 210 19.66 22.16 9.05
CA VAL A 210 20.12 22.14 10.45
C VAL A 210 21.50 21.48 10.57
N PHE A 211 21.74 20.38 9.85
CA PHE A 211 23.03 19.69 9.84
C PHE A 211 24.14 20.52 9.19
N GLU A 212 23.85 21.26 8.12
CA GLU A 212 24.84 22.11 7.44
C GLU A 212 25.19 23.37 8.23
N VAL A 213 24.22 23.97 8.95
CA VAL A 213 24.43 25.23 9.69
C VAL A 213 25.11 25.00 11.05
N ARG A 214 24.96 23.83 11.67
CA ARG A 214 25.57 23.53 12.98
C ARG A 214 27.11 23.69 13.01
N PRO A 215 27.88 23.13 12.06
CA PRO A 215 29.34 23.29 12.02
C PRO A 215 29.79 24.74 11.88
N TRP A 216 29.06 25.57 11.11
CA TRP A 216 29.39 26.98 10.93
C TRP A 216 29.37 27.76 12.25
N ARG A 217 28.42 27.44 13.14
CA ARG A 217 28.35 28.07 14.47
C ARG A 217 29.50 27.68 15.38
N GLN A 218 30.06 26.48 15.23
CA GLN A 218 31.19 26.03 16.06
C GLN A 218 32.50 26.70 15.62
N ASN A 219 32.76 26.74 14.30
CA ASN A 219 33.96 27.37 13.76
C ASN A 219 34.00 28.89 14.03
N GLY A 220 32.84 29.57 13.99
CA GLY A 220 32.76 30.99 14.30
C GLY A 220 33.01 31.34 15.78
N LYS A 221 32.88 30.37 16.70
CA LYS A 221 33.25 30.56 18.11
C LYS A 221 34.76 30.38 18.31
N GLN A 222 35.37 29.39 17.67
CA GLN A 222 36.83 29.16 17.74
C GLN A 222 37.65 30.31 17.17
N ALA A 223 37.13 31.04 16.17
CA ALA A 223 37.85 32.18 15.60
C ALA A 223 37.86 33.46 16.47
N LYS A 224 37.17 33.45 17.63
CA LYS A 224 37.09 34.59 18.56
C LYS A 224 37.92 34.40 19.84
N GLU A 225 38.50 33.22 20.03
CA GLU A 225 39.44 32.89 21.11
C GLU A 225 40.87 32.96 20.57
#